data_AF-A0A1G6V000-F1
#
_entry.id   AF-A0A1G6V000-F1
#
_cell.length_a   1.000
_cell.length_b   1.000
_cell.length_c   1.000
_cell.angle_alpha   90.00
_cell.angle_beta   90.00
_cell.angle_gamma   90.00
#
_symmetry.space_group_name_H-M   'P 1'
#
loop_
_entity.id
_entity.type
_entity.pdbx_description
1 polymer ?
#
loop_
_entity_poly.entity_id
_entity_poly.type
_entity_poly.pdbx_seq_one_letter_code
_entity_poly.pdbx_strand_id
1 'polypeptide(L)'
;MTVLKNPYFLIPVLLFTINQYLEKVSGIFIQWVHAYLDDMLAMPVILGITLQVFRWIHPQKNQFVFKKTPLLVAWIYVSVVFEWYLPSTADYYIRDLWDVVCYALGTLFFHFKINLPID
;
A
#
# COMPACT_ATOMS: atom_id res chain seq x y z
N MET A 1 10.82 2.25 17.55
CA MET A 1 10.07 3.24 16.73
C MET A 1 8.78 2.61 16.20
N THR A 2 7.61 3.20 16.43
CA THR A 2 6.34 2.69 15.84
C THR A 2 6.37 2.75 14.32
N VAL A 3 5.54 1.95 13.63
CA VAL A 3 5.43 1.98 12.16
C VAL A 3 5.09 3.39 11.67
N LEU A 4 4.24 4.10 12.42
CA LEU A 4 3.85 5.50 12.14
C LEU A 4 5.02 6.50 12.20
N LYS A 5 6.13 6.15 12.84
CA LYS A 5 7.35 6.97 12.90
C LYS A 5 8.41 6.52 11.90
N ASN A 6 8.16 5.45 11.14
CA ASN A 6 9.09 4.96 10.14
C ASN A 6 9.04 5.89 8.91
N PRO A 7 10.17 6.51 8.50
CA PRO A 7 10.19 7.37 7.31
C PRO A 7 9.74 6.64 6.05
N TYR A 8 10.04 5.35 5.91
CA TYR A 8 9.60 4.55 4.78
C TYR A 8 8.09 4.30 4.74
N PHE A 9 7.38 4.49 5.85
CA PHE A 9 5.91 4.50 5.87
C PHE A 9 5.37 5.92 5.63
N LEU A 10 5.99 6.93 6.24
CA LEU A 10 5.55 8.32 6.12
C LEU A 10 5.71 8.87 4.70
N ILE A 11 6.79 8.52 4.00
CA ILE A 11 7.02 8.98 2.63
C ILE A 11 5.86 8.57 1.70
N PRO A 12 5.45 7.28 1.61
CA PRO A 12 4.26 6.88 0.87
C PRO A 12 2.98 7.61 1.26
N VAL A 13 2.72 7.79 2.57
CA VAL A 13 1.52 8.49 3.05
C VAL A 13 1.53 9.95 2.60
N LEU A 14 2.67 10.63 2.73
CA LEU A 14 2.82 12.02 2.32
C LEU A 14 2.72 12.18 0.80
N LEU A 15 3.39 11.32 0.04
CA LEU A 15 3.33 11.34 -1.43
C LEU A 15 1.91 11.13 -1.93
N PHE A 16 1.20 10.13 -1.38
CA PHE A 16 -0.20 9.89 -1.70
C PHE A 16 -1.08 11.10 -1.34
N THR A 17 -0.90 11.69 -0.16
CA THR A 17 -1.68 12.86 0.28
C THR A 17 -1.43 14.08 -0.62
N ILE A 18 -0.17 14.33 -0.98
CA ILE A 18 0.21 15.41 -1.89
C ILE A 18 -0.38 15.18 -3.28
N ASN A 19 -0.26 13.95 -3.81
CA ASN A 19 -0.80 13.61 -5.12
C ASN A 19 -2.33 13.81 -5.16
N GLN A 20 -3.05 13.28 -4.17
CA GLN A 20 -4.49 13.44 -4.04
C GLN A 20 -4.93 14.90 -3.87
N TYR A 21 -4.14 15.72 -3.17
CA TYR A 21 -4.41 17.15 -3.07
C TYR A 21 -4.24 17.86 -4.42
N LEU A 22 -3.16 17.57 -5.16
CA LEU A 22 -2.91 18.15 -6.47
C LEU A 22 -4.00 17.79 -7.49
N GLU A 23 -4.46 16.55 -7.49
CA GLU A 23 -5.50 16.07 -8.39
C GLU A 23 -6.88 16.66 -8.05
N LYS A 24 -7.30 16.57 -6.78
CA LYS A 24 -8.67 16.93 -6.38
C LYS A 24 -8.87 18.43 -6.13
N VAL A 25 -7.84 19.12 -5.67
CA VAL A 25 -7.93 20.54 -5.30
C VAL A 25 -7.34 21.44 -6.37
N SER A 26 -6.16 21.08 -6.90
CA SER A 26 -5.47 21.91 -7.90
C SER A 26 -5.79 21.54 -9.35
N GLY A 27 -6.42 20.39 -9.61
CA GLY A 27 -6.74 19.92 -10.96
C GLY A 27 -5.50 19.63 -11.82
N ILE A 28 -4.34 19.40 -11.20
CA ILE A 28 -3.09 19.09 -11.90
C ILE A 28 -2.98 17.58 -12.02
N PHE A 29 -3.10 17.08 -13.25
CA PHE A 29 -2.99 15.64 -13.56
C PHE A 29 -1.70 15.35 -14.31
N ILE A 30 -0.76 14.67 -13.66
CA ILE A 30 0.42 14.12 -14.34
C ILE A 30 0.10 12.68 -14.71
N GLN A 31 -0.19 12.42 -15.98
CA GLN A 31 -0.76 11.14 -16.46
C GLN A 31 -0.07 9.88 -15.93
N TRP A 32 1.26 9.80 -15.94
CA TRP A 32 2.00 8.63 -15.45
C TRP A 32 2.02 8.50 -13.92
N VAL A 33 2.03 9.62 -13.21
CA VAL A 33 2.01 9.65 -11.74
C VAL A 33 0.62 9.27 -11.25
N HIS A 34 -0.40 9.85 -11.87
CA HIS A 34 -1.80 9.55 -11.62
C HIS A 34 -2.14 8.08 -11.86
N ALA A 35 -1.55 7.46 -12.89
CA ALA A 35 -1.89 6.10 -13.28
C ALA A 35 -1.21 4.99 -12.46
N TYR A 36 -0.08 5.24 -11.80
CA TYR A 36 0.69 4.15 -11.17
C TYR A 36 1.31 4.47 -9.82
N LEU A 37 1.45 5.76 -9.46
CA LEU A 37 2.07 6.13 -8.18
C LEU A 37 1.21 5.64 -7.03
N ASP A 38 -0.10 5.93 -7.09
CA ASP A 38 -1.02 5.59 -6.00
C ASP A 38 -1.09 4.07 -5.79
N ASP A 39 -1.07 3.26 -6.85
CA ASP A 39 -1.08 1.80 -6.77
C ASP A 39 0.19 1.23 -6.14
N MET A 40 1.36 1.81 -6.49
CA MET A 40 2.62 1.43 -5.86
C MET A 40 2.66 1.81 -4.37
N LEU A 41 2.08 2.95 -4.00
CA LEU A 41 2.06 3.45 -2.63
C LEU A 41 0.97 2.79 -1.77
N ALA A 42 -0.08 2.21 -2.37
CA ALA A 42 -1.20 1.61 -1.67
C ALA A 42 -0.76 0.49 -0.73
N MET A 43 0.08 -0.45 -1.20
CA MET A 43 0.49 -1.61 -0.40
C MET A 43 1.33 -1.26 0.83
N PRO A 44 2.36 -0.39 0.75
CA PRO A 44 3.07 0.12 1.92
C PRO A 44 2.17 0.77 2.97
N VAL A 45 1.15 1.52 2.53
CA VAL A 45 0.23 2.21 3.43
C VAL A 45 -0.74 1.22 4.09
N ILE A 46 -1.44 0.39 3.30
CA ILE A 46 -2.40 -0.60 3.79
C ILE A 46 -1.71 -1.58 4.76
N LEU A 47 -0.60 -2.18 4.34
CA LEU A 47 0.13 -3.14 5.17
C LEU A 47 0.82 -2.47 6.36
N GLY A 48 1.27 -1.23 6.22
CA GLY A 48 1.85 -0.42 7.31
C GLY A 48 0.85 -0.15 8.43
N ILE A 49 -0.35 0.32 8.08
CA ILE A 49 -1.44 0.54 9.04
C ILE A 49 -1.85 -0.78 9.68
N THR A 50 -2.02 -1.82 8.86
CA THR A 50 -2.39 -3.16 9.35
C THR A 50 -1.34 -3.69 10.34
N LEU A 51 -0.05 -3.61 10.01
CA LEU A 51 1.03 -4.01 10.90
C LEU A 51 0.97 -3.24 12.23
N GLN A 52 0.75 -1.93 12.18
CA GLN A 52 0.65 -1.12 13.39
C GLN A 52 -0.51 -1.57 14.30
N VAL A 53 -1.67 -1.86 13.71
CA VAL A 53 -2.83 -2.38 14.44
C VAL A 53 -2.50 -3.73 15.08
N PHE A 54 -1.89 -4.66 14.33
CA PHE A 54 -1.45 -5.95 14.85
C PHE A 54 -0.45 -5.80 16.00
N ARG A 55 0.49 -4.84 15.92
CA ARG A 55 1.44 -4.56 17.00
C ARG A 55 0.78 -4.00 18.26
N TRP A 56 -0.41 -3.41 18.16
CA TRP A 56 -1.17 -2.98 19.33
C TRP A 56 -1.91 -4.14 20.01
N ILE A 57 -2.51 -5.04 19.22
CA ILE A 57 -3.37 -6.11 19.76
C ILE A 57 -2.62 -7.42 20.05
N HIS A 58 -1.60 -7.76 19.26
CA HIS A 58 -0.93 -9.06 19.33
C HIS A 58 0.02 -9.13 20.55
N PRO A 59 0.13 -10.28 21.24
CA PRO A 59 1.02 -10.43 22.40
C PRO A 59 2.50 -10.13 22.12
N GLN A 60 2.95 -10.39 20.90
CA GLN A 60 4.34 -10.10 20.47
C GLN A 60 4.63 -8.61 20.30
N LYS A 61 3.60 -7.75 20.29
CA LYS A 61 3.71 -6.28 20.19
C LYS A 61 4.69 -5.86 19.09
N ASN A 62 5.71 -5.07 19.42
CA ASN A 62 6.72 -4.54 18.52
C ASN A 62 7.55 -5.60 17.78
N GLN A 63 7.61 -6.83 18.30
CA GLN A 63 8.31 -7.96 17.70
C GLN A 63 7.46 -8.68 16.65
N PHE A 64 6.16 -8.38 16.55
CA PHE A 64 5.32 -8.92 15.51
C PHE A 64 5.74 -8.40 14.13
N VAL A 65 5.92 -9.33 13.19
CA VAL A 65 6.20 -9.09 11.78
C VAL A 65 5.36 -10.03 10.93
N PHE A 66 4.93 -9.56 9.76
CA PHE A 66 4.23 -10.43 8.81
C PHE A 66 5.19 -11.42 8.16
N LYS A 67 4.79 -12.69 8.13
CA LYS A 67 5.47 -13.72 7.33
C LYS A 67 5.20 -13.49 5.84
N LYS A 68 5.98 -14.13 4.97
CA LYS A 68 5.82 -14.04 3.51
C LYS A 68 4.44 -14.50 3.03
N THR A 69 3.84 -15.50 3.68
CA THR A 69 2.54 -16.05 3.26
C THR A 69 1.40 -15.01 3.39
N PRO A 70 1.17 -14.35 4.56
CA PRO A 70 0.21 -13.23 4.63
C PRO A 70 0.44 -12.13 3.61
N LEU A 71 1.69 -11.79 3.30
CA LEU A 71 2.01 -10.75 2.31
C LEU A 71 1.63 -11.17 0.88
N LEU A 72 1.91 -12.42 0.52
CA LEU A 72 1.49 -12.99 -0.76
C LEU A 72 -0.04 -13.04 -0.87
N VAL A 73 -0.73 -13.43 0.20
CA VAL A 73 -2.20 -13.44 0.24
C VAL A 73 -2.75 -12.02 0.10
N ALA A 74 -2.17 -11.04 0.81
CA ALA A 74 -2.60 -9.64 0.72
C ALA A 74 -2.41 -9.07 -0.70
N TRP A 75 -1.27 -9.35 -1.34
CA TRP A 75 -1.02 -8.94 -2.72
C TRP A 75 -2.01 -9.56 -3.71
N ILE A 76 -2.24 -10.87 -3.63
CA ILE A 76 -3.24 -11.54 -4.47
C ILE A 76 -4.63 -10.97 -4.22
N TYR A 77 -5.01 -10.78 -2.96
CA TYR A 77 -6.31 -10.24 -2.58
C TYR A 77 -6.53 -8.85 -3.18
N VAL A 78 -5.57 -7.92 -2.99
CA VAL A 78 -5.67 -6.57 -3.56
C VAL A 78 -5.72 -6.62 -5.09
N SER A 79 -4.84 -7.40 -5.72
CA SER A 79 -4.84 -7.52 -7.19
C SER A 79 -6.17 -8.05 -7.73
N VAL A 80 -6.78 -9.06 -7.09
CA VAL A 80 -8.09 -9.58 -7.51
C VAL A 80 -9.20 -8.55 -7.26
N VAL A 81 -9.19 -7.86 -6.13
CA VAL A 81 -10.24 -6.89 -5.82
C VAL A 81 -10.19 -5.70 -6.79
N PHE A 82 -9.02 -5.12 -7.00
CA PHE A 82 -8.86 -3.91 -7.81
C PHE A 82 -8.86 -4.19 -9.31
N GLU A 83 -8.27 -5.29 -9.79
CA GLU A 83 -8.17 -5.56 -11.25
C GLU A 83 -9.26 -6.48 -11.80
N TRP A 84 -9.99 -7.18 -10.94
CA TRP A 84 -11.05 -8.08 -11.36
C TRP A 84 -12.41 -7.67 -10.81
N TYR A 85 -12.55 -7.61 -9.50
CA TYR A 85 -13.85 -7.44 -8.87
C TYR A 85 -14.43 -6.05 -9.15
N LEU A 86 -13.67 -4.98 -8.91
CA LEU A 86 -14.15 -3.61 -9.12
C LEU A 86 -14.51 -3.33 -10.60
N PRO A 87 -13.65 -3.64 -11.60
CA PRO A 87 -13.99 -3.47 -13.02
C PRO A 87 -15.16 -4.33 -13.50
N SER A 88 -15.46 -5.45 -12.83
CA SER A 88 -16.63 -6.28 -13.15
C SER A 88 -17.95 -5.72 -12.62
N THR A 89 -17.90 -4.77 -11.69
CA THR A 89 -19.09 -4.21 -11.02
C THR A 89 -19.36 -2.76 -11.44
N ALA A 90 -18.35 -2.06 -11.94
CA ALA A 90 -18.41 -0.65 -12.25
C ALA A 90 -17.54 -0.28 -13.46
N ASP A 91 -18.13 0.41 -14.44
CA ASP A 91 -17.49 0.77 -15.71
C ASP A 91 -16.40 1.86 -15.60
N TYR A 92 -16.26 2.48 -14.43
CA TYR A 92 -15.27 3.52 -14.20
C TYR A 92 -13.92 2.98 -13.70
N TYR A 93 -13.80 1.68 -13.41
CA TYR A 93 -12.53 1.03 -13.12
C TYR A 93 -11.98 0.33 -14.36
N ILE A 94 -10.70 0.56 -14.64
CA ILE A 94 -9.99 -0.04 -15.76
C ILE A 94 -9.18 -1.22 -15.21
N ARG A 95 -9.12 -2.32 -15.98
CA ARG A 95 -8.26 -3.45 -15.67
C ARG A 95 -6.86 -3.15 -16.21
N ASP A 96 -5.87 -3.06 -15.34
CA ASP A 96 -4.48 -2.88 -15.72
C ASP A 96 -3.57 -3.92 -15.03
N LEU A 97 -2.86 -4.70 -15.84
CA LEU A 97 -1.90 -5.67 -15.32
C LEU A 97 -0.65 -5.00 -14.73
N TRP A 98 -0.36 -3.75 -15.10
CA TRP A 98 0.72 -2.99 -14.49
C TRP A 98 0.43 -2.64 -13.02
N ASP A 99 -0.83 -2.48 -12.64
CA ASP A 99 -1.22 -2.22 -11.26
C ASP A 99 -0.89 -3.41 -10.36
N VAL A 100 -1.07 -4.63 -10.87
CA VAL A 100 -0.62 -5.87 -10.20
C VAL A 100 0.88 -5.84 -9.91
N VAL A 101 1.68 -5.32 -10.85
CA VAL A 101 3.13 -5.17 -10.68
C VAL A 101 3.44 -4.07 -9.66
N CYS A 102 2.75 -2.94 -9.71
CA CYS A 102 2.84 -1.87 -8.72
C CYS A 102 2.53 -2.36 -7.30
N TYR A 103 1.44 -3.11 -7.12
CA TYR A 103 1.10 -3.74 -5.83
C TYR A 103 2.21 -4.70 -5.37
N ALA A 104 2.79 -5.48 -6.28
CA ALA A 104 3.89 -6.39 -5.94
C ALA A 104 5.12 -5.62 -5.46
N LEU A 105 5.53 -4.58 -6.17
CA LEU A 105 6.66 -3.72 -5.81
C LEU A 105 6.43 -3.01 -4.47
N GLY A 106 5.22 -2.47 -4.25
CA GLY A 106 4.84 -1.88 -2.97
C GLY A 106 4.86 -2.89 -1.82
N THR A 107 4.43 -4.12 -2.05
CA THR A 107 4.49 -5.20 -1.06
C THR A 107 5.92 -5.59 -0.72
N LEU A 108 6.80 -5.68 -1.72
CA LEU A 108 8.23 -5.94 -1.52
C LEU A 108 8.90 -4.80 -0.75
N PHE A 109 8.60 -3.55 -1.11
CA PHE A 109 9.10 -2.37 -0.39
C PHE A 109 8.69 -2.42 1.09
N PHE A 110 7.41 -2.70 1.36
CA PHE A 110 6.91 -2.90 2.73
C PHE A 110 7.69 -4.00 3.46
N HIS A 111 7.88 -5.15 2.82
CA HIS A 111 8.57 -6.30 3.42
C HIS A 111 9.99 -5.95 3.88
N PHE A 112 10.75 -5.21 3.08
CA PHE A 112 12.15 -4.90 3.37
C PHE A 112 12.36 -3.66 4.25
N LYS A 113 11.46 -2.67 4.20
CA LYS A 113 11.70 -1.35 4.84
C LYS A 113 10.77 -1.04 6.01
N ILE A 114 9.61 -1.67 6.09
CA ILE A 114 8.58 -1.38 7.10
C ILE A 114 8.36 -2.57 8.03
N ASN A 115 8.35 -3.79 7.49
CA ASN A 115 8.07 -5.03 8.21
C ASN A 115 9.29 -5.59 8.98
N LEU A 116 9.96 -4.74 9.75
CA LEU A 116 11.12 -5.11 10.57
C LEU A 116 10.72 -5.11 12.05
N PRO A 117 11.22 -6.06 12.86
CA PRO A 117 11.00 -6.03 14.31
C PRO A 117 11.59 -4.74 14.88
N ILE A 118 10.97 -4.26 15.96
CA ILE A 118 11.40 -3.06 16.66
C ILE A 118 11.82 -3.47 18.06
N ASP A 119 13.07 -3.19 18.39
CA ASP A 119 13.59 -3.29 19.76
C ASP A 119 13.13 -2.11 20.63
#